data_AF-A0A2I1GCU1-F1
#
_entry.id   AF-A0A2I1GCU1-F1
#
_cell.length_a   1.000
_cell.length_b   1.000
_cell.length_c   1.000
_cell.angle_alpha   90.00
_cell.angle_beta   90.00
_cell.angle_gamma   90.00
#
_symmetry.space_group_name_H-M   'P 1'
#
loop_
_entity.id
_entity.type
_entity.pdbx_description
1 polymer ?
#
loop_
_entity_poly.entity_id
_entity_poly.type
_entity_poly.pdbx_seq_one_letter_code
_entity_poly.pdbx_strand_id
1 'polypeptide(L)'
;MKIKQDRKEIENKIRKELIAFNEKIEEIEFLHRQFNVLAVAIISKWTDYTVRVVNYEKEKEEVKKILTKSKRVTGFLNCSEAKEIYEDIKNVFFDNEYLSFQVINLRDSNKKLENRNQELLRSLIKSKQEEININKKIKECKNFAKLETELEDLKKEGIRNILLIGEESKGKSTLANVLCGSEKFHENHHGMRFKEIKVDEFDVEDGRYRVIDTAGISPDCIKNRFRESLSSDLSELTKLIERGINQVFLVIDSGSLPDNKWIEFYRLLNPVIFDDEINDYITVVRTKFPNFKNKESCNIERDLIRSKLRESGIKIPNEKIILVDNPVRDKDTRMYSQRLLRNYLKEHQDIYRPRNLNKLNEIITTGDNEIKKYYTQEESDKIIKQASKVNKVIGGEIIKIGTSTVGLITAILGLAASAASCQIM
;
A
#
# COMPACT_ATOMS: atom_id res chain seq x y z
N MET A 1 48.28 47.98 -38.30
CA MET A 1 49.24 48.90 -38.98
C MET A 1 50.31 48.15 -39.78
N LYS A 2 51.04 47.19 -39.18
CA LYS A 2 52.11 46.40 -39.84
C LYS A 2 51.73 45.75 -41.19
N ILE A 3 50.53 45.16 -41.29
CA ILE A 3 50.04 44.49 -42.52
C ILE A 3 49.85 45.46 -43.71
N LYS A 4 49.46 46.71 -43.46
CA LYS A 4 49.27 47.70 -44.55
C LYS A 4 50.59 48.20 -45.12
N GLN A 5 51.63 48.27 -44.30
CA GLN A 5 52.96 48.75 -44.70
C GLN A 5 53.69 47.71 -45.56
N ASP A 6 53.57 46.42 -45.24
CA ASP A 6 54.09 45.31 -46.04
C ASP A 6 53.44 45.21 -47.43
N ARG A 7 52.13 45.51 -47.54
CA ARG A 7 51.40 45.43 -48.82
C ARG A 7 51.90 46.42 -49.86
N LYS A 8 52.05 47.69 -49.47
CA LYS A 8 52.52 48.75 -50.37
C LYS A 8 53.94 48.50 -50.86
N GLU A 9 54.78 47.90 -50.02
CA GLU A 9 56.14 47.49 -50.40
C GLU A 9 56.13 46.36 -51.44
N ILE A 10 55.25 45.37 -51.28
CA ILE A 10 55.06 44.26 -52.21
C ILE A 10 54.54 44.75 -53.57
N GLU A 11 53.48 45.58 -53.57
CA GLU A 11 52.94 46.18 -54.80
C GLU A 11 54.02 46.95 -55.57
N ASN A 12 54.84 47.74 -54.86
CA ASN A 12 55.95 48.47 -55.46
C ASN A 12 57.01 47.54 -56.06
N LYS A 13 57.31 46.40 -55.43
CA LYS A 13 58.24 45.39 -55.98
C LYS A 13 57.67 44.78 -57.27
N ILE A 14 56.39 44.41 -57.28
CA ILE A 14 55.71 43.87 -58.47
C ILE A 14 55.69 44.90 -59.60
N ARG A 15 55.39 46.18 -59.32
CA ARG A 15 55.44 47.25 -60.33
C ARG A 15 56.83 47.38 -60.95
N LYS A 16 57.89 47.34 -60.13
CA LYS A 16 59.28 47.39 -60.61
C LYS A 16 59.61 46.20 -61.51
N GLU A 17 59.18 45.00 -61.12
CA GLU A 17 59.39 43.77 -61.91
C GLU A 17 58.66 43.84 -63.25
N LEU A 18 57.44 44.36 -63.29
CA LEU A 18 56.68 44.56 -64.53
C LEU A 18 57.30 45.61 -65.45
N ILE A 19 57.82 46.71 -64.89
CA ILE A 19 58.46 47.81 -65.65
C ILE A 19 59.79 47.38 -66.28
N ALA A 20 60.54 46.47 -65.64
CA ALA A 20 61.84 46.00 -66.13
C ALA A 20 61.82 45.35 -67.52
N PHE A 21 60.64 45.03 -68.06
CA PHE A 21 60.46 44.42 -69.38
C PHE A 21 60.38 45.40 -70.55
N ASN A 22 60.49 46.71 -70.32
CA ASN A 22 60.49 47.75 -71.36
C ASN A 22 59.19 47.78 -72.22
N GLU A 23 58.07 47.40 -71.61
CA GLU A 23 56.74 47.34 -72.22
C GLU A 23 55.80 48.35 -71.54
N LYS A 24 54.77 48.87 -72.24
CA LYS A 24 53.85 49.87 -71.69
C LYS A 24 52.71 49.16 -70.96
N ILE A 25 52.60 49.39 -69.66
CA ILE A 25 51.48 48.89 -68.84
C ILE A 25 50.27 49.79 -69.11
N GLU A 26 49.20 49.23 -69.64
CA GLU A 26 47.95 49.97 -69.90
C GLU A 26 47.04 49.95 -68.67
N GLU A 27 46.94 48.79 -68.01
CA GLU A 27 46.12 48.62 -66.81
C GLU A 27 46.79 47.64 -65.84
N ILE A 28 46.64 47.88 -64.54
CA ILE A 28 47.14 46.98 -63.50
C ILE A 28 46.25 47.04 -62.26
N GLU A 29 45.84 45.88 -61.79
CA GLU A 29 45.05 45.74 -60.57
C GLU A 29 45.71 44.74 -59.63
N PHE A 30 45.74 45.12 -58.36
CA PHE A 30 46.29 44.30 -57.29
C PHE A 30 45.14 43.61 -56.56
N LEU A 31 45.04 42.31 -56.76
CA LEU A 31 44.07 41.43 -56.12
C LEU A 31 44.71 40.90 -54.84
N HIS A 32 44.20 41.35 -53.70
CA HIS A 32 44.71 40.97 -52.39
C HIS A 32 43.92 39.80 -51.84
N ARG A 33 44.61 38.72 -51.44
CA ARG A 33 44.03 37.65 -50.60
C ARG A 33 44.79 37.61 -49.28
N GLN A 34 44.15 37.13 -48.21
CA GLN A 34 44.63 37.20 -46.81
C GLN A 34 46.15 37.04 -46.58
N PHE A 35 46.87 36.25 -47.40
CA PHE A 35 48.33 36.08 -47.34
C PHE A 35 49.09 36.32 -48.67
N ASN A 36 48.41 36.63 -49.77
CA ASN A 36 48.99 36.70 -51.12
C ASN A 36 48.62 38.01 -51.83
N VAL A 37 49.54 38.57 -52.62
CA VAL A 37 49.25 39.71 -53.49
C VAL A 37 49.43 39.25 -54.93
N LEU A 38 48.32 39.16 -55.66
CA LEU A 38 48.35 38.91 -57.10
C LEU A 38 48.20 40.24 -57.83
N ALA A 39 49.03 40.51 -58.82
CA ALA A 39 48.80 41.60 -59.76
C ALA A 39 48.39 41.02 -61.11
N VAL A 40 47.31 41.54 -61.67
CA VAL A 40 46.93 41.27 -63.06
C VAL A 40 47.18 42.57 -63.83
N ALA A 41 47.94 42.50 -64.92
CA ALA A 41 48.31 43.65 -65.72
C ALA A 41 48.02 43.40 -67.20
N ILE A 42 47.41 44.38 -67.87
CA ILE A 42 47.33 44.43 -69.32
C ILE A 42 48.54 45.22 -69.81
N ILE A 43 49.34 44.60 -70.66
CA ILE A 43 50.57 45.17 -71.18
C ILE A 43 50.46 45.26 -72.70
N SER A 44 50.78 46.43 -73.26
CA SER A 44 50.84 46.65 -74.70
C SER A 44 52.28 46.57 -75.22
N LYS A 45 52.44 45.92 -76.37
CA LYS A 45 53.70 45.83 -77.10
C LYS A 45 53.44 46.10 -78.57
N TRP A 46 53.85 47.27 -79.04
CA TRP A 46 53.52 47.77 -80.39
C TRP A 46 52.01 47.87 -80.60
N THR A 47 51.41 46.97 -81.39
CA THR A 47 49.97 46.91 -81.69
C THR A 47 49.20 45.86 -80.89
N ASP A 48 49.90 45.02 -80.12
CA ASP A 48 49.33 43.83 -79.51
C ASP A 48 49.27 43.95 -77.98
N TYR A 49 48.35 43.22 -77.36
CA TYR A 49 48.13 43.21 -75.91
C TYR A 49 48.43 41.83 -75.31
N THR A 50 48.89 41.81 -74.07
CA THR A 50 49.09 40.58 -73.30
C THR A 50 48.67 40.80 -71.86
N VAL A 51 47.89 39.86 -71.31
CA VAL A 51 47.54 39.84 -69.89
C VAL A 51 48.63 39.10 -69.12
N ARG A 52 49.23 39.74 -68.13
CA ARG A 52 50.20 39.12 -67.20
C ARG A 52 49.62 39.01 -65.82
N VAL A 53 49.78 37.83 -65.23
CA VAL A 53 49.47 37.56 -63.84
C VAL A 53 50.79 37.39 -63.09
N VAL A 54 51.07 38.28 -62.15
CA VAL A 54 52.26 38.23 -61.29
C VAL A 54 51.80 37.95 -59.87
N ASN A 55 52.12 36.76 -59.36
CA ASN A 55 51.81 36.41 -57.98
C ASN A 55 53.01 36.69 -57.09
N TYR A 56 52.81 37.48 -56.05
CA TYR A 56 53.78 37.69 -55.01
C TYR A 56 53.30 37.02 -53.72
N GLU A 57 53.92 35.89 -53.42
CA GLU A 57 53.74 35.21 -52.14
C GLU A 57 54.89 35.53 -51.19
N LYS A 58 54.55 35.87 -49.95
CA LYS A 58 55.53 36.00 -48.87
C LYS A 58 55.92 34.57 -48.44
N GLU A 59 56.97 34.05 -49.08
CA GLU A 59 57.75 32.87 -48.66
C GLU A 59 56.96 31.60 -48.28
N LYS A 60 56.17 31.04 -49.20
CA LYS A 60 55.83 29.60 -49.17
C LYS A 60 56.32 28.90 -50.44
N GLU A 61 57.21 27.94 -50.23
CA GLU A 61 57.85 27.09 -51.25
C GLU A 61 56.87 26.37 -52.19
N GLU A 62 55.62 26.19 -51.74
CA GLU A 62 54.60 25.38 -52.42
C GLU A 62 53.95 26.07 -53.62
N VAL A 63 53.76 27.39 -53.61
CA VAL A 63 53.16 28.12 -54.75
C VAL A 63 54.18 28.46 -55.82
N LYS A 64 55.47 28.58 -55.46
CA LYS A 64 56.57 28.57 -56.44
C LYS A 64 56.47 27.37 -57.37
N LYS A 65 56.12 26.18 -56.85
CA LYS A 65 56.00 24.93 -57.64
C LYS A 65 54.79 24.92 -58.59
N ILE A 66 53.69 25.59 -58.21
CA ILE A 66 52.48 25.72 -59.05
C ILE A 66 52.70 26.73 -60.18
N LEU A 67 53.42 27.83 -59.92
CA LEU A 67 53.63 28.92 -60.88
C LEU A 67 54.94 28.85 -61.67
N THR A 68 55.92 28.03 -61.27
CA THR A 68 56.98 27.58 -62.21
C THR A 68 56.42 26.83 -63.42
N LYS A 69 55.13 26.44 -63.36
CA LYS A 69 54.35 25.91 -64.48
C LYS A 69 53.26 26.84 -65.01
N SER A 70 53.05 28.04 -64.47
CA SER A 70 52.26 29.04 -65.19
C SER A 70 53.11 29.51 -66.36
N LYS A 71 53.00 28.73 -67.45
CA LYS A 71 53.27 29.19 -68.79
C LYS A 71 52.83 30.63 -68.84
N ARG A 72 53.71 31.51 -69.32
CA ARG A 72 53.28 32.72 -70.00
C ARG A 72 51.98 32.36 -70.73
N VAL A 73 50.88 33.06 -70.48
CA VAL A 73 49.84 33.13 -71.50
C VAL A 73 50.46 33.98 -72.61
N THR A 74 51.47 33.45 -73.29
CA THR A 74 52.08 34.04 -74.47
C THR A 74 51.22 33.62 -75.63
N GLY A 75 50.16 34.39 -75.82
CA GLY A 75 49.60 34.67 -77.12
C GLY A 75 49.56 36.20 -77.21
N PHE A 76 49.95 36.74 -78.36
CA PHE A 76 49.58 38.11 -78.69
C PHE A 76 48.05 38.10 -78.86
N LEU A 77 47.34 38.78 -77.97
CA LEU A 77 45.90 38.90 -78.01
C LEU A 77 45.53 40.22 -78.68
N ASN A 78 44.41 40.24 -79.39
CA ASN A 78 43.80 41.50 -79.75
C ASN A 78 43.28 42.21 -78.47
N CYS A 79 43.05 43.52 -78.55
CA CYS A 79 42.69 44.34 -77.40
C CYS A 79 41.39 43.88 -76.71
N SER A 80 40.42 43.35 -77.46
CA SER A 80 39.15 42.86 -76.92
C SER A 80 39.31 41.59 -76.09
N GLU A 81 40.02 40.59 -76.60
CA GLU A 81 40.25 39.31 -75.92
C GLU A 81 41.09 39.48 -74.65
N ALA A 82 42.07 40.40 -74.68
CA ALA A 82 42.88 40.71 -73.50
C ALA A 82 42.05 41.32 -72.36
N LYS A 83 41.06 42.16 -72.68
CA LYS A 83 40.15 42.75 -71.68
C LYS A 83 39.18 41.73 -71.10
N GLU A 84 38.64 40.84 -71.93
CA GLU A 84 37.73 39.78 -71.49
C GLU A 84 38.43 38.83 -70.51
N ILE A 85 39.62 38.34 -70.86
CA ILE A 85 40.42 37.47 -69.99
C ILE A 85 40.81 38.18 -68.67
N TYR A 86 41.11 39.48 -68.73
CA TYR A 86 41.40 40.28 -67.53
C TYR A 86 40.21 40.32 -66.56
N GLU A 87 39.00 40.60 -67.05
CA GLU A 87 37.78 40.63 -66.25
C GLU A 87 37.38 39.23 -65.74
N ASP A 88 37.55 38.18 -66.54
CA ASP A 88 37.30 36.80 -66.11
C ASP A 88 38.18 36.40 -64.93
N ILE A 89 39.47 36.69 -65.00
CA ILE A 89 40.40 36.42 -63.91
C ILE A 89 39.96 37.19 -62.66
N LYS A 90 39.66 38.47 -62.80
CA LYS A 90 39.20 39.33 -61.71
C LYS A 90 37.94 38.77 -61.02
N ASN A 91 36.92 38.39 -61.81
CA ASN A 91 35.68 37.83 -61.30
C ASN A 91 35.90 36.50 -60.55
N VAL A 92 36.71 35.60 -61.10
CA VAL A 92 37.07 34.33 -60.44
C VAL A 92 37.75 34.56 -59.09
N PHE A 93 38.58 35.60 -58.97
CA PHE A 93 39.22 35.93 -57.69
C PHE A 93 38.23 36.47 -56.66
N PHE A 94 37.31 37.34 -57.06
CA PHE A 94 36.27 37.87 -56.17
C PHE A 94 35.31 36.78 -55.66
N ASP A 95 34.86 35.88 -56.54
CA ASP A 95 33.99 34.77 -56.16
C ASP A 95 34.66 33.83 -55.14
N ASN A 96 35.97 33.59 -55.29
CA ASN A 96 36.74 32.73 -54.40
C ASN A 96 37.02 33.38 -53.04
N GLU A 97 37.14 34.71 -52.97
CA GLU A 97 37.22 35.45 -51.70
C GLU A 97 35.89 35.33 -50.93
N TYR A 98 34.77 35.51 -51.63
CA TYR A 98 33.44 35.34 -51.06
C TYR A 98 33.23 33.93 -50.50
N LEU A 99 33.61 32.88 -51.24
CA LEU A 99 33.57 31.50 -50.76
C LEU A 99 34.44 31.27 -49.52
N SER A 100 35.64 31.86 -49.47
CA SER A 100 36.52 31.72 -48.30
C SER A 100 35.93 32.35 -47.03
N PHE A 101 35.23 33.49 -47.18
CA PHE A 101 34.52 34.12 -46.08
C PHE A 101 33.35 33.25 -45.58
N GLN A 102 32.58 32.65 -46.49
CA GLN A 102 31.51 31.72 -46.13
C GLN A 102 32.05 30.51 -45.36
N VAL A 103 33.18 29.93 -45.79
CA VAL A 103 33.81 28.78 -45.11
C VAL A 103 34.24 29.14 -43.68
N ILE A 104 34.81 30.32 -43.47
CA ILE A 104 35.20 30.80 -42.12
C ILE A 104 33.95 30.94 -41.23
N ASN A 105 32.89 31.58 -41.73
CA ASN A 105 31.65 31.76 -40.98
C ASN A 105 30.98 30.42 -40.63
N LEU A 106 30.99 29.45 -41.55
CA LEU A 106 30.47 28.11 -41.30
C LEU A 106 31.30 27.38 -40.24
N ARG A 107 32.64 27.48 -40.31
CA ARG A 107 33.53 26.89 -39.31
C ARG A 107 33.29 27.47 -37.91
N ASP A 108 33.14 28.78 -37.80
CA ASP A 108 32.84 29.44 -36.52
C ASP A 108 31.46 29.05 -35.99
N SER A 109 30.47 28.91 -36.87
CA SER A 109 29.12 28.45 -36.51
C SER A 109 29.12 27.01 -36.01
N ASN A 110 29.87 26.11 -36.67
CA ASN A 110 30.04 24.73 -36.24
C ASN A 110 30.73 24.65 -34.87
N LYS A 111 31.77 25.46 -34.65
CA LYS A 111 32.45 25.52 -33.35
C LYS A 111 31.51 25.97 -32.22
N LYS A 112 30.62 26.94 -32.49
CA LYS A 112 29.59 27.36 -31.52
C LYS A 112 28.59 26.24 -31.24
N LEU A 113 28.17 25.50 -32.26
CA LEU A 113 27.27 24.35 -32.10
C LEU A 113 27.92 23.22 -31.28
N GLU A 114 29.19 22.91 -31.53
CA GLU A 114 29.94 21.93 -30.74
C GLU A 114 29.99 22.30 -29.26
N ASN A 115 30.32 23.56 -28.95
CA ASN A 115 30.33 24.04 -27.56
C ASN A 115 28.95 23.90 -26.91
N ARG A 116 27.88 24.26 -27.62
CA ARG A 116 26.50 24.14 -27.12
C ARG A 116 26.11 22.68 -26.87
N ASN A 117 26.51 21.78 -27.76
CA ASN A 117 26.27 20.34 -27.59
C ASN A 117 27.03 19.78 -26.39
N GLN A 118 28.26 20.24 -26.14
CA GLN A 118 29.02 19.84 -24.95
C GLN A 118 28.37 20.34 -23.65
N GLU A 119 27.83 21.56 -23.63
CA GLU A 119 27.09 22.09 -22.48
C GLU A 119 25.81 21.30 -22.21
N LEU A 120 25.04 21.00 -23.26
CA LEU A 120 23.83 20.17 -23.15
C LEU A 120 24.14 18.78 -22.61
N LEU A 121 25.23 18.16 -23.07
CA LEU A 121 25.65 16.84 -22.57
C LEU A 121 26.00 16.87 -21.08
N ARG A 122 26.72 17.91 -20.62
CA ARG A 122 27.03 18.09 -19.19
C ARG A 122 25.78 18.27 -18.35
N SER A 123 24.81 19.05 -18.82
CA SER A 123 23.52 19.25 -18.15
C SER A 123 22.72 17.94 -18.05
N LEU A 124 22.69 17.17 -19.13
CA LEU A 124 22.00 15.87 -19.16
C LEU A 124 22.60 14.88 -18.16
N ILE A 125 23.94 14.80 -18.10
CA ILE A 125 24.65 13.94 -17.14
C ILE A 125 24.30 14.34 -15.70
N LYS A 126 24.30 15.64 -15.40
CA LYS A 126 23.94 16.15 -14.07
C LYS A 126 22.50 15.78 -13.70
N SER A 127 21.54 16.00 -14.60
CA SER A 127 20.14 15.64 -14.38
C SER A 127 19.95 14.14 -14.16
N LYS A 128 20.66 13.29 -14.94
CA LYS A 128 20.61 11.84 -14.75
C LYS A 128 21.18 11.38 -13.41
N GLN A 129 22.22 12.04 -12.92
CA GLN A 129 22.78 11.73 -11.61
C GLN A 129 21.81 12.10 -10.48
N GLU A 130 21.09 13.21 -10.60
CA GLU A 130 20.05 13.62 -9.65
C GLU A 130 18.88 12.61 -9.63
N GLU A 131 18.44 12.13 -10.80
CA GLU A 131 17.41 11.08 -10.92
C GLU A 131 17.82 9.79 -10.20
N ILE A 132 19.07 9.34 -10.37
CA ILE A 132 19.62 8.15 -9.68
C ILE A 132 19.59 8.35 -8.16
N ASN A 133 19.99 9.53 -7.67
CA ASN A 133 20.01 9.84 -6.24
C ASN A 133 18.59 9.85 -5.64
N ILE A 134 17.61 10.39 -6.36
CA ILE A 134 16.20 10.38 -5.96
C ILE A 134 15.68 8.95 -5.89
N ASN A 135 15.94 8.12 -6.90
CA ASN A 135 15.51 6.73 -6.94
C ASN A 135 16.11 5.91 -5.78
N LYS A 136 17.36 6.17 -5.39
CA LYS A 136 17.98 5.56 -4.22
C LYS A 136 17.25 5.92 -2.93
N LYS A 137 16.95 7.21 -2.72
CA LYS A 137 16.17 7.67 -1.56
C LYS A 137 14.76 7.06 -1.52
N ILE A 138 14.07 6.96 -2.65
CA ILE A 138 12.75 6.31 -2.73
C ILE A 138 12.83 4.84 -2.31
N LYS A 139 13.87 4.12 -2.71
CA LYS A 139 14.07 2.72 -2.32
C LYS A 139 14.30 2.57 -0.82
N GLU A 140 15.05 3.48 -0.21
CA GLU A 140 15.24 3.53 1.25
C GLU A 140 13.91 3.83 1.98
N CYS A 141 13.10 4.77 1.49
CA CYS A 141 11.78 5.06 2.07
C CYS A 141 10.80 3.87 2.02
N LYS A 142 10.83 3.07 0.95
CA LYS A 142 10.01 1.84 0.86
C LYS A 142 10.37 0.82 1.94
N ASN A 143 11.64 0.74 2.32
CA ASN A 143 12.08 -0.14 3.40
C ASN A 143 11.60 0.37 4.77
N PHE A 144 11.54 1.69 4.97
CA PHE A 144 10.99 2.27 6.20
C PHE A 144 9.50 1.96 6.38
N ALA A 145 8.68 2.12 5.33
CA ALA A 145 7.25 1.77 5.41
C ALA A 145 7.02 0.28 5.73
N LYS A 146 7.87 -0.60 5.19
CA LYS A 146 7.84 -2.03 5.52
C LYS A 146 8.20 -2.29 6.99
N LEU A 147 9.24 -1.62 7.49
CA LEU A 147 9.66 -1.72 8.90
C LEU A 147 8.61 -1.15 9.87
N GLU A 148 7.92 -0.05 9.51
CA GLU A 148 6.80 0.48 10.31
C GLU A 148 5.65 -0.52 10.40
N THR A 149 5.32 -1.18 9.29
CA THR A 149 4.29 -2.23 9.25
C THR A 149 4.70 -3.43 10.11
N GLU A 150 5.94 -3.91 9.97
CA GLU A 150 6.49 -5.00 10.80
C GLU A 150 6.52 -4.61 12.28
N LEU A 151 6.84 -3.35 12.61
CA LEU A 151 6.85 -2.84 13.99
C LEU A 151 5.44 -2.74 14.58
N GLU A 152 4.44 -2.33 13.80
CA GLU A 152 3.03 -2.38 14.24
C GLU A 152 2.55 -3.81 14.47
N ASP A 153 2.95 -4.73 13.61
CA ASP A 153 2.59 -6.14 13.76
C ASP A 153 3.25 -6.77 14.99
N LEU A 154 4.52 -6.47 15.25
CA LEU A 154 5.23 -6.86 16.47
C LEU A 154 4.59 -6.27 17.74
N LYS A 155 4.16 -5.00 17.71
CA LYS A 155 3.42 -4.38 18.83
C LYS A 155 2.10 -5.10 19.11
N LYS A 156 1.44 -5.61 18.07
CA LYS A 156 0.21 -6.39 18.18
C LYS A 156 0.46 -7.87 18.54
N GLU A 157 1.67 -8.41 18.35
CA GLU A 157 2.02 -9.81 18.66
C GLU A 157 2.11 -10.11 20.17
N GLY A 158 2.17 -9.08 21.02
CA GLY A 158 2.22 -9.22 22.48
C GLY A 158 0.91 -8.95 23.22
N ILE A 159 -0.21 -8.70 22.53
CA ILE A 159 -1.48 -8.31 23.15
C ILE A 159 -2.36 -9.54 23.35
N ARG A 160 -2.73 -9.82 24.59
CA ARG A 160 -3.56 -10.96 24.99
C ARG A 160 -5.04 -10.58 25.00
N ASN A 161 -5.88 -11.31 24.28
CA ASN A 161 -7.28 -10.96 24.11
C ASN A 161 -8.18 -11.62 25.16
N ILE A 162 -9.02 -10.84 25.82
CA ILE A 162 -10.07 -11.26 26.75
C ILE A 162 -11.42 -10.91 26.13
N LEU A 163 -12.24 -11.90 25.85
CA LEU A 163 -13.57 -11.71 25.31
C LEU A 163 -14.62 -11.78 26.43
N LEU A 164 -15.43 -10.74 26.60
CA LEU A 164 -16.52 -10.74 27.59
C LEU A 164 -17.83 -11.14 26.91
N ILE A 165 -18.44 -12.23 27.36
CA ILE A 165 -19.73 -12.71 26.87
C ILE A 165 -20.75 -12.85 28.02
N GLY A 166 -22.04 -12.82 27.70
CA GLY A 166 -23.12 -12.95 28.68
C GLY A 166 -24.33 -12.08 28.37
N GLU A 167 -25.42 -12.27 29.11
CA GLU A 167 -26.65 -11.52 28.88
C GLU A 167 -26.50 -10.00 29.08
N GLU A 168 -27.46 -9.23 28.56
CA GLU A 168 -27.57 -7.80 28.85
C GLU A 168 -27.70 -7.57 30.37
N SER A 169 -27.14 -6.46 30.87
CA SER A 169 -27.25 -6.04 32.27
C SER A 169 -26.63 -6.96 33.33
N LYS A 170 -25.78 -7.91 32.94
CA LYS A 170 -24.99 -8.77 33.87
C LYS A 170 -23.68 -8.16 34.36
N GLY A 171 -23.38 -6.94 33.92
CA GLY A 171 -22.20 -6.20 34.37
C GLY A 171 -20.93 -6.50 33.56
N LYS A 172 -21.04 -6.87 32.29
CA LYS A 172 -19.89 -7.03 31.37
C LYS A 172 -19.06 -5.74 31.27
N SER A 173 -19.70 -4.63 30.95
CA SER A 173 -19.06 -3.30 30.86
C SER A 173 -18.45 -2.86 32.18
N THR A 174 -19.12 -3.12 33.30
CA THR A 174 -18.57 -2.89 34.65
C THR A 174 -17.34 -3.76 34.91
N LEU A 175 -17.37 -5.04 34.52
CA LEU A 175 -16.23 -5.94 34.64
C LEU A 175 -15.06 -5.48 33.76
N ALA A 176 -15.33 -4.97 32.56
CA ALA A 176 -14.33 -4.41 31.66
C ALA A 176 -13.62 -3.20 32.27
N ASN A 177 -14.39 -2.24 32.81
CA ASN A 177 -13.85 -1.11 33.57
C ASN A 177 -12.99 -1.56 34.76
N VAL A 178 -13.45 -2.56 35.51
CA VAL A 178 -12.69 -3.12 36.65
C VAL A 178 -11.39 -3.78 36.20
N LEU A 179 -11.42 -4.58 35.13
CA LEU A 179 -10.22 -5.19 34.56
C LEU A 179 -9.21 -4.13 34.13
N CYS A 180 -9.65 -3.14 33.37
CA CYS A 180 -8.79 -2.10 32.81
C CYS A 180 -8.35 -1.05 33.85
N GLY A 181 -9.12 -0.88 34.93
CA GLY A 181 -8.95 0.26 35.84
C GLY A 181 -9.37 1.57 35.19
N SER A 182 -10.36 1.54 34.29
CA SER A 182 -10.84 2.68 33.51
C SER A 182 -12.36 2.87 33.66
N GLU A 183 -12.89 3.95 33.09
CA GLU A 183 -14.33 4.23 33.02
C GLU A 183 -14.81 4.33 31.55
N LYS A 184 -14.09 3.70 30.61
CA LYS A 184 -14.36 3.80 29.16
C LYS A 184 -15.64 3.06 28.74
N PHE A 185 -16.01 2.03 29.48
CA PHE A 185 -17.22 1.25 29.23
C PHE A 185 -18.40 1.85 30.00
N HIS A 186 -19.57 1.94 29.37
CA HIS A 186 -20.75 2.51 30.03
C HIS A 186 -21.42 1.47 30.91
N GLU A 187 -21.50 1.73 32.22
CA GLU A 187 -22.05 0.80 33.20
C GLU A 187 -23.57 0.94 33.43
N ASN A 188 -24.22 1.93 32.81
CA ASN A 188 -25.58 2.33 33.15
C ASN A 188 -26.66 1.35 32.65
N HIS A 189 -27.66 1.08 33.51
CA HIS A 189 -28.82 0.21 33.26
C HIS A 189 -30.01 0.90 32.55
N HIS A 190 -29.91 2.18 32.19
CA HIS A 190 -31.05 2.95 31.70
C HIS A 190 -30.77 3.65 30.36
N GLY A 191 -31.55 3.24 29.34
CA GLY A 191 -32.03 4.15 28.30
C GLY A 191 -31.28 4.19 26.97
N MET A 192 -29.98 3.91 26.90
CA MET A 192 -29.22 4.04 25.66
C MET A 192 -28.42 2.77 25.38
N ARG A 193 -28.98 1.88 24.54
CA ARG A 193 -28.31 0.66 24.08
C ARG A 193 -27.19 1.05 23.12
N PHE A 194 -25.99 1.28 23.63
CA PHE A 194 -24.78 1.31 22.80
C PHE A 194 -24.49 -0.14 22.41
N LYS A 195 -24.84 -0.49 21.16
CA LYS A 195 -24.75 -1.85 20.62
C LYS A 195 -23.45 -2.11 19.88
N GLU A 196 -22.40 -1.36 20.18
CA GLU A 196 -21.12 -1.50 19.49
C GLU A 196 -20.17 -2.29 20.37
N ILE A 197 -19.27 -3.03 19.73
CA ILE A 197 -18.13 -3.64 20.42
C ILE A 197 -17.26 -2.53 20.97
N LYS A 198 -16.88 -2.66 22.25
CA LYS A 198 -15.95 -1.74 22.88
C LYS A 198 -14.67 -2.47 23.27
N VAL A 199 -13.56 -1.77 23.13
CA VAL A 199 -12.24 -2.31 23.41
C VAL A 199 -11.47 -1.36 24.31
N ASP A 200 -10.75 -1.93 25.26
CA ASP A 200 -9.75 -1.20 26.04
C ASP A 200 -8.57 -2.13 26.36
N GLU A 201 -7.42 -1.52 26.64
CA GLU A 201 -6.18 -2.24 26.90
C GLU A 201 -5.62 -1.87 28.27
N PHE A 202 -4.98 -2.83 28.94
CA PHE A 202 -4.30 -2.62 30.20
C PHE A 202 -3.03 -3.46 30.29
N ASP A 203 -2.04 -2.95 31.00
CA ASP A 203 -0.80 -3.67 31.26
C ASP A 203 -0.84 -4.35 32.63
N VAL A 204 -0.28 -5.55 32.69
CA VAL A 204 0.16 -6.25 33.91
C VAL A 204 1.62 -6.67 33.71
N GLU A 205 2.31 -7.06 34.78
CA GLU A 205 3.74 -7.44 34.73
C GLU A 205 4.06 -8.47 33.63
N ASP A 206 3.12 -9.40 33.37
CA ASP A 206 3.31 -10.53 32.45
C ASP A 206 2.81 -10.26 31.01
N GLY A 207 2.43 -9.01 30.71
CA GLY A 207 2.09 -8.56 29.36
C GLY A 207 0.90 -7.62 29.28
N ARG A 208 0.57 -7.23 28.04
CA ARG A 208 -0.57 -6.37 27.73
C ARG A 208 -1.80 -7.20 27.43
N TYR A 209 -2.93 -6.79 27.98
CA TYR A 209 -4.22 -7.42 27.73
C TYR A 209 -5.17 -6.44 27.06
N ARG A 210 -6.04 -6.98 26.20
CA ARG A 210 -7.14 -6.28 25.55
C ARG A 210 -8.45 -6.89 26.01
N VAL A 211 -9.35 -6.08 26.54
CA VAL A 211 -10.71 -6.48 26.89
C VAL A 211 -11.65 -6.09 25.77
N ILE A 212 -12.43 -7.05 25.29
CA ILE A 212 -13.43 -6.90 24.23
C ILE A 212 -14.82 -7.09 24.87
N ASP A 213 -15.57 -6.01 25.03
CA ASP A 213 -16.93 -6.02 25.57
C ASP A 213 -17.96 -6.16 24.44
N THR A 214 -18.72 -7.26 24.44
CA THR A 214 -19.69 -7.58 23.39
C THR A 214 -21.10 -7.06 23.71
N ALA A 215 -21.23 -5.84 24.21
CA ALA A 215 -22.51 -5.26 24.63
C ALA A 215 -23.62 -5.33 23.56
N GLY A 216 -23.27 -5.41 22.27
CA GLY A 216 -24.18 -5.59 21.12
C GLY A 216 -24.52 -7.03 20.71
N ILE A 217 -23.77 -8.04 21.16
CA ILE A 217 -23.94 -9.44 20.74
C ILE A 217 -24.58 -10.23 21.88
N SER A 218 -25.90 -10.31 21.88
CA SER A 218 -26.69 -11.12 22.82
C SER A 218 -27.43 -12.25 22.10
N PRO A 219 -27.81 -13.34 22.78
CA PRO A 219 -28.61 -14.41 22.16
C PRO A 219 -29.87 -13.89 21.47
N ASP A 220 -30.53 -12.88 22.04
CA ASP A 220 -31.73 -12.28 21.46
C ASP A 220 -31.41 -11.46 20.19
N CYS A 221 -30.19 -10.94 20.04
CA CYS A 221 -29.73 -10.27 18.82
C CYS A 221 -29.52 -11.26 17.68
N ILE A 222 -28.82 -12.39 17.93
CA ILE A 222 -28.52 -13.37 16.89
C ILE A 222 -29.81 -14.09 16.42
N LYS A 223 -30.75 -14.38 17.33
CA LYS A 223 -32.03 -15.02 16.99
C LYS A 223 -32.99 -14.14 16.18
N ASN A 224 -33.12 -12.87 16.55
CA ASN A 224 -34.21 -12.03 16.02
C ASN A 224 -33.76 -11.08 14.90
N ARG A 225 -32.45 -10.91 14.67
CA ARG A 225 -31.91 -9.90 13.75
C ARG A 225 -30.54 -10.30 13.19
N PHE A 226 -30.53 -10.97 12.04
CA PHE A 226 -29.45 -10.71 11.08
C PHE A 226 -29.78 -9.38 10.39
N ARG A 227 -29.20 -8.30 10.90
CA ARG A 227 -29.21 -6.96 10.28
C ARG A 227 -27.77 -6.59 9.93
N GLU A 228 -27.59 -5.63 9.03
CA GLU A 228 -26.28 -5.07 8.66
C GLU A 228 -25.40 -4.74 9.88
N SER A 229 -26.00 -4.26 10.98
CA SER A 229 -25.27 -3.95 12.23
C SER A 229 -24.65 -5.19 12.91
N LEU A 230 -25.31 -6.35 12.89
CA LEU A 230 -24.75 -7.58 13.47
C LEU A 230 -23.60 -8.12 12.60
N SER A 231 -23.70 -7.94 11.28
CA SER A 231 -22.65 -8.30 10.32
C SER A 231 -21.39 -7.44 10.53
N SER A 232 -21.56 -6.13 10.74
CA SER A 232 -20.45 -5.23 11.08
C SER A 232 -19.82 -5.56 12.44
N ASP A 233 -20.63 -5.82 13.46
CA ASP A 233 -20.13 -6.18 14.81
C ASP A 233 -19.37 -7.52 14.75
N LEU A 234 -19.90 -8.52 14.05
CA LEU A 234 -19.21 -9.80 13.90
C LEU A 234 -17.91 -9.66 13.10
N SER A 235 -17.87 -8.83 12.05
CA SER A 235 -16.65 -8.56 11.28
C SER A 235 -15.60 -7.81 12.11
N GLU A 236 -16.02 -6.88 12.96
CA GLU A 236 -15.12 -6.22 13.89
C GLU A 236 -14.59 -7.22 14.93
N LEU A 237 -15.47 -8.07 15.48
CA LEU A 237 -15.08 -9.12 16.41
C LEU A 237 -14.05 -10.07 15.78
N THR A 238 -14.27 -10.54 14.54
CA THR A 238 -13.35 -11.46 13.87
C THR A 238 -11.96 -10.86 13.70
N LYS A 239 -11.86 -9.58 13.33
CA LYS A 239 -10.58 -8.86 13.25
C LYS A 239 -9.89 -8.75 14.61
N LEU A 240 -10.65 -8.48 15.67
CA LEU A 240 -10.09 -8.35 17.03
C LEU A 240 -9.55 -9.67 17.57
N ILE A 241 -10.19 -10.80 17.24
CA ILE A 241 -9.82 -12.14 17.72
C ILE A 241 -9.00 -12.96 16.72
N GLU A 242 -8.64 -12.40 15.57
CA GLU A 242 -7.90 -13.08 14.49
C GLU A 242 -6.60 -13.72 14.98
N ARG A 243 -5.90 -13.05 15.90
CA ARG A 243 -4.64 -13.53 16.49
C ARG A 243 -4.83 -14.56 17.61
N GLY A 244 -6.08 -14.80 17.99
CA GLY A 244 -6.50 -15.73 19.04
C GLY A 244 -7.11 -15.02 20.25
N ILE A 245 -7.65 -15.83 21.15
CA ILE A 245 -8.30 -15.45 22.40
C ILE A 245 -7.54 -16.13 23.53
N ASN A 246 -7.14 -15.37 24.54
CA ASN A 246 -6.49 -15.95 25.71
C ASN A 246 -7.52 -16.43 26.73
N GLN A 247 -8.60 -15.67 26.92
CA GLN A 247 -9.67 -16.04 27.84
C GLN A 247 -11.03 -15.54 27.34
N VAL A 248 -12.07 -16.30 27.60
CA VAL A 248 -13.47 -15.92 27.42
C VAL A 248 -14.11 -15.82 28.81
N PHE A 249 -14.48 -14.61 29.23
CA PHE A 249 -15.18 -14.39 30.48
C PHE A 249 -16.69 -14.43 30.23
N LEU A 250 -17.31 -15.50 30.71
CA LEU A 250 -18.74 -15.61 30.79
C LEU A 250 -19.25 -14.89 32.04
N VAL A 251 -19.92 -13.77 31.84
CA VAL A 251 -20.40 -12.91 32.92
C VAL A 251 -21.84 -13.27 33.31
N ILE A 252 -22.03 -13.71 34.56
CA ILE A 252 -23.33 -14.04 35.16
C ILE A 252 -23.57 -13.23 36.44
N ASP A 253 -24.83 -13.04 36.84
CA ASP A 253 -25.19 -12.28 38.06
C ASP A 253 -26.09 -13.08 39.02
N SER A 254 -26.45 -12.47 40.16
CA SER A 254 -27.15 -13.12 41.27
C SER A 254 -28.56 -13.63 40.98
N GLY A 255 -29.19 -13.18 39.89
CA GLY A 255 -30.51 -13.63 39.47
C GLY A 255 -30.49 -14.58 38.28
N SER A 256 -29.46 -14.49 37.43
CA SER A 256 -29.30 -15.37 36.27
C SER A 256 -28.24 -16.41 36.53
N LEU A 257 -28.68 -17.51 37.12
CA LEU A 257 -28.01 -18.78 36.83
C LEU A 257 -28.13 -19.06 35.34
N PRO A 258 -27.20 -19.80 34.72
CA PRO A 258 -27.25 -20.05 33.28
C PRO A 258 -28.60 -20.69 32.95
N ASP A 259 -29.49 -19.94 32.33
CA ASP A 259 -30.78 -20.41 31.90
C ASP A 259 -30.66 -21.00 30.50
N ASN A 260 -31.77 -21.48 29.95
CA ASN A 260 -31.77 -22.08 28.61
C ASN A 260 -31.27 -21.11 27.52
N LYS A 261 -31.43 -19.79 27.68
CA LYS A 261 -30.98 -18.80 26.70
C LYS A 261 -29.46 -18.73 26.64
N TRP A 262 -28.79 -18.89 27.77
CA TRP A 262 -27.34 -18.95 27.81
C TRP A 262 -26.79 -20.22 27.14
N ILE A 263 -27.38 -21.39 27.43
CA ILE A 263 -26.99 -22.65 26.77
C ILE A 263 -27.14 -22.51 25.27
N GLU A 264 -28.21 -21.86 24.84
CA GLU A 264 -28.47 -21.58 23.44
C GLU A 264 -27.47 -20.60 22.86
N PHE A 265 -27.12 -19.52 23.55
CA PHE A 265 -26.06 -18.61 23.11
C PHE A 265 -24.71 -19.32 22.95
N TYR A 266 -24.35 -20.14 23.94
CA TYR A 266 -23.14 -20.93 23.91
C TYR A 266 -23.13 -21.91 22.74
N ARG A 267 -24.24 -22.63 22.52
CA ARG A 267 -24.45 -23.53 21.39
C ARG A 267 -24.48 -22.83 20.04
N LEU A 268 -24.88 -21.56 19.98
CA LEU A 268 -24.88 -20.77 18.76
C LEU A 268 -23.48 -20.27 18.39
N LEU A 269 -22.65 -19.94 19.38
CA LEU A 269 -21.27 -19.50 19.14
C LEU A 269 -20.34 -20.68 18.78
N ASN A 270 -20.58 -21.87 19.33
CA ASN A 270 -19.73 -23.05 19.14
C ASN A 270 -19.66 -23.66 17.72
N PRO A 271 -20.65 -23.47 16.81
CA PRO A 271 -20.52 -23.88 15.40
C PRO A 271 -20.19 -22.72 14.45
N VAL A 272 -20.43 -21.46 14.87
CA VAL A 272 -20.28 -20.27 14.02
C VAL A 272 -18.92 -19.60 14.20
N ILE A 273 -18.44 -19.48 15.43
CA ILE A 273 -17.20 -18.74 15.78
C ILE A 273 -16.16 -19.68 16.39
N PHE A 274 -16.61 -20.56 17.28
CA PHE A 274 -15.73 -21.39 18.07
C PHE A 274 -15.74 -22.85 17.63
N ASP A 275 -14.93 -23.68 18.27
CA ASP A 275 -14.96 -25.13 18.25
C ASP A 275 -14.90 -25.63 19.71
N ASP A 276 -15.02 -26.94 19.93
CA ASP A 276 -15.09 -27.51 21.27
C ASP A 276 -13.87 -27.20 22.16
N GLU A 277 -12.73 -26.81 21.61
CA GLU A 277 -11.53 -26.43 22.38
C GLU A 277 -11.75 -25.12 23.15
N ILE A 278 -12.71 -24.27 22.75
CA ILE A 278 -13.03 -23.01 23.46
C ILE A 278 -13.41 -23.23 24.92
N ASN A 279 -13.95 -24.41 25.26
CA ASN A 279 -14.28 -24.78 26.65
C ASN A 279 -13.07 -24.64 27.59
N ASP A 280 -11.86 -24.87 27.08
CA ASP A 280 -10.63 -24.77 27.86
C ASP A 280 -10.22 -23.33 28.15
N TYR A 281 -10.87 -22.36 27.51
CA TYR A 281 -10.57 -20.94 27.64
C TYR A 281 -11.74 -20.15 28.26
N ILE A 282 -12.86 -20.81 28.57
CA ILE A 282 -14.02 -20.19 29.20
C ILE A 282 -13.88 -20.16 30.71
N THR A 283 -14.04 -18.97 31.28
CA THR A 283 -14.08 -18.71 32.71
C THR A 283 -15.43 -18.08 33.07
N VAL A 284 -16.12 -18.64 34.04
CA VAL A 284 -17.37 -18.08 34.57
C VAL A 284 -17.05 -17.02 35.60
N VAL A 285 -17.50 -15.78 35.36
CA VAL A 285 -17.34 -14.65 36.28
C VAL A 285 -18.70 -14.28 36.84
N ARG A 286 -18.90 -14.61 38.11
CA ARG A 286 -20.09 -14.27 38.90
C ARG A 286 -19.93 -12.87 39.48
N THR A 287 -20.65 -11.90 38.92
CA THR A 287 -20.69 -10.49 39.36
C THR A 287 -21.82 -10.26 40.35
N LYS A 288 -21.83 -9.14 41.08
CA LYS A 288 -22.86 -8.83 42.11
C LYS A 288 -22.89 -9.90 43.22
N PHE A 289 -21.72 -10.27 43.74
CA PHE A 289 -21.61 -11.22 44.86
C PHE A 289 -20.87 -10.59 46.04
N PRO A 290 -21.54 -9.80 46.90
CA PRO A 290 -20.88 -9.05 47.99
C PRO A 290 -20.03 -9.91 48.94
N ASN A 291 -20.40 -11.19 49.10
CA ASN A 291 -19.70 -12.14 49.97
C ASN A 291 -18.48 -12.81 49.30
N PHE A 292 -18.00 -12.32 48.16
CA PHE A 292 -16.87 -12.93 47.43
C PHE A 292 -15.55 -12.98 48.20
N LYS A 293 -15.40 -12.20 49.27
CA LYS A 293 -14.26 -12.26 50.20
C LYS A 293 -14.40 -13.39 51.22
N ASN A 294 -15.59 -13.98 51.39
CA ASN A 294 -15.84 -15.10 52.30
C ASN A 294 -15.66 -16.44 51.56
N LYS A 295 -14.67 -17.24 52.00
CA LYS A 295 -14.32 -18.51 51.37
C LYS A 295 -15.45 -19.55 51.41
N GLU A 296 -16.18 -19.64 52.51
CA GLU A 296 -17.28 -20.61 52.67
C GLU A 296 -18.45 -20.25 51.76
N SER A 297 -18.86 -18.98 51.74
CA SER A 297 -19.88 -18.46 50.83
C SER A 297 -19.49 -18.67 49.36
N CYS A 298 -18.21 -18.45 49.02
CA CYS A 298 -17.70 -18.70 47.67
C CYS A 298 -17.79 -20.17 47.28
N ASN A 299 -17.46 -21.11 48.18
CA ASN A 299 -17.52 -22.53 47.87
C ASN A 299 -18.95 -22.99 47.59
N ILE A 300 -19.91 -22.57 48.43
CA ILE A 300 -21.33 -22.87 48.26
C ILE A 300 -21.83 -22.36 46.91
N GLU A 301 -21.51 -21.11 46.55
CA GLU A 301 -21.95 -20.51 45.30
C GLU A 301 -21.27 -21.18 44.07
N ARG A 302 -19.99 -21.58 44.16
CA ARG A 302 -19.31 -22.34 43.08
C ARG A 302 -19.99 -23.66 42.82
N ASP A 303 -20.29 -24.42 43.87
CA ASP A 303 -20.92 -25.73 43.73
C ASP A 303 -22.34 -25.62 43.15
N LEU A 304 -23.08 -24.56 43.52
CA LEU A 304 -24.38 -24.24 42.93
C LEU A 304 -24.26 -23.95 41.42
N ILE A 305 -23.36 -23.05 41.03
CA ILE A 305 -23.13 -22.69 39.62
C ILE A 305 -22.72 -23.95 38.84
N ARG A 306 -21.80 -24.74 39.38
CA ARG A 306 -21.30 -25.97 38.75
C ARG A 306 -22.41 -27.01 38.55
N SER A 307 -23.27 -27.23 39.54
CA SER A 307 -24.39 -28.18 39.42
C SER A 307 -25.27 -27.82 38.23
N LYS A 308 -25.63 -26.53 38.09
CA LYS A 308 -26.49 -26.07 37.00
C LYS A 308 -25.84 -26.11 35.63
N LEU A 309 -24.55 -25.79 35.55
CA LEU A 309 -23.78 -25.97 34.31
C LEU A 309 -23.76 -27.44 33.89
N ARG A 310 -23.59 -28.36 34.84
CA ARG A 310 -23.64 -29.82 34.57
C ARG A 310 -25.01 -30.29 34.09
N GLU A 311 -26.09 -29.82 34.70
CA GLU A 311 -27.47 -30.08 34.24
C GLU A 311 -27.68 -29.63 32.78
N SER A 312 -26.99 -28.56 32.39
CA SER A 312 -27.00 -27.98 31.04
C SER A 312 -26.08 -28.70 30.04
N GLY A 313 -25.31 -29.69 30.51
CA GLY A 313 -24.33 -30.44 29.72
C GLY A 313 -22.96 -29.77 29.58
N ILE A 314 -22.70 -28.68 30.31
CA ILE A 314 -21.46 -27.91 30.23
C ILE A 314 -20.59 -28.22 31.45
N LYS A 315 -19.37 -28.68 31.19
CA LYS A 315 -18.43 -29.13 32.22
C LYS A 315 -17.33 -28.09 32.41
N ILE A 316 -17.54 -27.19 33.36
CA ILE A 316 -16.52 -26.21 33.79
C ILE A 316 -16.01 -26.62 35.18
N PRO A 317 -14.69 -26.63 35.40
CA PRO A 317 -14.11 -26.97 36.69
C PRO A 317 -14.15 -25.77 37.65
N ASN A 318 -14.02 -26.01 38.96
CA ASN A 318 -14.31 -24.99 39.99
C ASN A 318 -13.33 -23.81 39.95
N GLU A 319 -12.09 -24.07 39.57
CA GLU A 319 -11.03 -23.08 39.39
C GLU A 319 -11.35 -22.04 38.31
N LYS A 320 -12.20 -22.40 37.33
CA LYS A 320 -12.69 -21.51 36.28
C LYS A 320 -13.98 -20.77 36.66
N ILE A 321 -14.34 -20.76 37.95
CA ILE A 321 -15.48 -20.00 38.49
C ILE A 321 -14.95 -18.94 39.46
N ILE A 322 -14.95 -17.69 39.00
CA ILE A 322 -14.48 -16.52 39.75
C ILE A 322 -15.69 -15.74 40.25
N LEU A 323 -15.68 -15.40 41.54
CA LEU A 323 -16.71 -14.59 42.17
C LEU A 323 -16.16 -13.21 42.48
N VAL A 324 -16.89 -12.19 42.08
CA VAL A 324 -16.50 -10.79 42.25
C VAL A 324 -17.70 -9.95 42.65
N ASP A 325 -17.41 -8.82 43.29
CA ASP A 325 -18.36 -7.74 43.42
C ASP A 325 -17.77 -6.46 42.88
N ASN A 326 -18.57 -5.71 42.11
CA ASN A 326 -18.11 -4.52 41.40
C ASN A 326 -19.05 -3.31 41.64
N PRO A 327 -19.38 -2.98 42.90
CA PRO A 327 -20.24 -1.85 43.23
C PRO A 327 -19.68 -0.55 42.66
N VAL A 328 -20.54 0.32 42.12
CA VAL A 328 -20.11 1.57 41.44
C VAL A 328 -19.34 2.51 42.37
N ARG A 329 -19.73 2.59 43.64
CA ARG A 329 -19.22 3.58 44.59
C ARG A 329 -18.15 3.07 45.56
N ASP A 330 -17.78 1.80 45.48
CA ASP A 330 -16.81 1.20 46.40
C ASP A 330 -15.56 0.75 45.62
N LYS A 331 -14.56 1.64 45.65
CA LYS A 331 -13.28 1.48 44.94
C LYS A 331 -12.43 0.35 45.53
N ASP A 332 -12.48 0.12 46.84
CA ASP A 332 -11.67 -0.90 47.49
C ASP A 332 -12.15 -2.30 47.12
N THR A 333 -13.47 -2.47 47.07
CA THR A 333 -14.08 -3.71 46.58
C THR A 333 -13.77 -3.94 45.10
N ARG A 334 -13.86 -2.92 44.24
CA ARG A 334 -13.44 -3.01 42.83
C ARG A 334 -11.96 -3.37 42.67
N MET A 335 -11.08 -2.76 43.47
CA MET A 335 -9.64 -3.04 43.43
C MET A 335 -9.35 -4.49 43.85
N TYR A 336 -10.08 -5.03 44.83
CA TYR A 336 -9.96 -6.44 45.22
C TYR A 336 -10.41 -7.37 44.08
N SER A 337 -11.56 -7.09 43.46
CA SER A 337 -12.04 -7.83 42.29
C SER A 337 -11.06 -7.77 41.12
N GLN A 338 -10.49 -6.60 40.85
CA GLN A 338 -9.46 -6.41 39.82
C GLN A 338 -8.23 -7.28 40.08
N ARG A 339 -7.70 -7.29 41.31
CA ARG A 339 -6.55 -8.13 41.67
C ARG A 339 -6.84 -9.61 41.49
N LEU A 340 -8.02 -10.07 41.90
CA LEU A 340 -8.42 -11.46 41.74
C LEU A 340 -8.44 -11.89 40.26
N LEU A 341 -9.07 -11.07 39.40
CA LEU A 341 -9.17 -11.34 37.97
C LEU A 341 -7.80 -11.26 37.28
N ARG A 342 -6.98 -10.26 37.61
CA ARG A 342 -5.65 -10.11 37.02
C ARG A 342 -4.72 -11.25 37.43
N ASN A 343 -4.76 -11.69 38.68
CA ASN A 343 -3.99 -12.85 39.13
C ASN A 343 -4.40 -14.12 38.39
N TYR A 344 -5.70 -14.33 38.19
CA TYR A 344 -6.18 -15.46 37.39
C TYR A 344 -5.64 -15.44 35.96
N LEU A 345 -5.64 -14.27 35.31
CA LEU A 345 -5.10 -14.11 33.95
C LEU A 345 -3.60 -14.40 33.83
N LYS A 346 -2.82 -14.25 34.91
CA LYS A 346 -1.39 -14.59 34.93
C LYS A 346 -1.17 -16.10 34.79
N GLU A 347 -2.06 -16.90 35.35
CA GLU A 347 -1.98 -18.37 35.32
C GLU A 347 -2.58 -18.96 34.03
N HIS A 348 -3.36 -18.18 33.27
CA HIS A 348 -4.11 -18.64 32.11
C HIS A 348 -3.72 -17.86 30.85
N GLN A 349 -2.54 -18.20 30.33
CA GLN A 349 -1.87 -17.45 29.28
C GLN A 349 -1.95 -18.09 27.89
N ASP A 350 -2.45 -19.33 27.79
CA ASP A 350 -2.58 -20.05 26.52
C ASP A 350 -3.45 -19.27 25.53
N ILE A 351 -3.31 -19.59 24.25
CA ILE A 351 -4.00 -18.90 23.16
C ILE A 351 -4.86 -19.90 22.41
N TYR A 352 -6.17 -19.67 22.47
CA TYR A 352 -7.14 -20.31 21.60
C TYR A 352 -7.17 -19.61 20.25
N ARG A 353 -7.07 -20.36 19.15
CA ARG A 353 -7.21 -19.83 17.79
C ARG A 353 -8.46 -20.43 17.15
N PRO A 354 -9.55 -19.65 16.99
CA PRO A 354 -10.77 -20.20 16.45
C PRO A 354 -10.59 -20.65 15.00
N ARG A 355 -10.73 -21.96 14.75
CA ARG A 355 -10.53 -22.56 13.41
C ARG A 355 -11.57 -22.12 12.39
N ASN A 356 -12.76 -21.75 12.87
CA ASN A 356 -13.91 -21.37 12.05
C ASN A 356 -13.96 -19.88 11.69
N LEU A 357 -12.94 -19.08 12.04
CA LEU A 357 -12.90 -17.64 11.74
C LEU A 357 -13.00 -17.31 10.24
N ASN A 358 -12.29 -18.06 9.40
CA ASN A 358 -12.32 -17.85 7.94
C ASN A 358 -13.71 -18.15 7.38
N LYS A 359 -14.33 -19.24 7.86
CA LYS A 359 -15.69 -19.62 7.49
C LYS A 359 -16.71 -18.58 7.93
N LEU A 360 -16.55 -17.99 9.12
CA LEU A 360 -17.38 -16.88 9.59
C LEU A 360 -17.24 -15.64 8.70
N ASN A 361 -16.02 -15.27 8.31
CA ASN A 361 -15.79 -14.17 7.38
C ASN A 361 -16.44 -14.44 6.02
N GLU A 362 -16.32 -15.65 5.48
CA GLU A 362 -17.00 -16.07 4.24
C GLU A 362 -18.52 -15.91 4.38
N ILE A 363 -19.09 -16.42 5.46
CA ILE A 363 -20.53 -16.32 5.75
C ILE A 363 -20.99 -14.86 5.87
N ILE A 364 -20.21 -14.01 6.55
CA ILE A 364 -20.47 -12.56 6.67
C ILE A 364 -20.45 -11.87 5.30
N THR A 365 -19.50 -12.25 4.43
CA THR A 365 -19.33 -11.65 3.09
C THR A 365 -20.33 -12.15 2.04
N THR A 366 -20.80 -13.39 2.14
CA THR A 366 -21.72 -14.03 1.18
C THR A 366 -23.19 -13.70 1.43
N GLY A 367 -23.51 -13.15 2.60
CA GLY A 367 -24.81 -12.59 2.95
C GLY A 367 -25.86 -13.63 3.37
N ASP A 368 -26.42 -13.41 4.57
CA ASP A 368 -27.67 -13.88 5.21
C ASP A 368 -28.16 -15.35 5.08
N ASN A 369 -27.97 -16.04 3.96
CA ASN A 369 -28.63 -17.31 3.65
C ASN A 369 -28.00 -18.52 4.36
N GLU A 370 -26.68 -18.53 4.59
CA GLU A 370 -26.05 -19.68 5.26
C GLU A 370 -26.31 -19.70 6.77
N ILE A 371 -26.28 -18.56 7.46
CA ILE A 371 -26.57 -18.55 8.91
C ILE A 371 -28.02 -18.92 9.17
N LYS A 372 -28.97 -18.38 8.38
CA LYS A 372 -30.39 -18.79 8.45
C LYS A 372 -30.56 -20.30 8.27
N LYS A 373 -29.77 -20.92 7.37
CA LYS A 373 -29.75 -22.38 7.15
C LYS A 373 -29.25 -23.15 8.36
N TYR A 374 -28.20 -22.67 9.05
CA TYR A 374 -27.75 -23.27 10.31
C TYR A 374 -28.81 -23.15 11.42
N TYR A 375 -29.50 -22.01 11.53
CA TYR A 375 -30.63 -21.84 12.46
C TYR A 375 -31.78 -22.82 12.20
N THR A 376 -32.19 -22.95 10.93
CA THR A 376 -33.27 -23.89 10.55
C THR A 376 -32.87 -25.35 10.78
N GLN A 377 -31.59 -25.69 10.58
CA GLN A 377 -31.09 -27.03 10.81
C GLN A 377 -31.01 -27.38 12.31
N GLU A 378 -30.59 -26.46 13.17
CA GLU A 378 -30.58 -26.69 14.63
C GLU A 378 -32.00 -26.78 15.23
N GLU A 379 -32.94 -25.96 14.74
CA GLU A 379 -34.37 -26.09 15.11
C GLU A 379 -34.95 -27.43 14.67
N SER A 380 -34.61 -27.87 13.46
CA SER A 380 -34.99 -29.19 12.95
C SER A 380 -34.41 -30.32 13.81
N ASP A 381 -33.15 -30.22 14.22
CA ASP A 381 -32.50 -31.21 15.10
C ASP A 381 -33.10 -31.22 16.51
N LYS A 382 -33.48 -30.06 17.06
CA LYS A 382 -34.21 -29.97 18.34
C LYS A 382 -35.58 -30.64 18.23
N ILE A 383 -36.31 -30.42 17.14
CA ILE A 383 -37.60 -31.05 16.87
C ILE A 383 -37.43 -32.57 16.73
N ILE A 384 -36.42 -33.05 15.99
CA ILE A 384 -36.11 -34.49 15.84
C ILE A 384 -35.72 -35.11 17.19
N LYS A 385 -34.96 -34.41 18.03
CA LYS A 385 -34.54 -34.89 19.35
C LYS A 385 -35.69 -34.91 20.38
N GLN A 386 -36.63 -33.98 20.27
CA GLN A 386 -37.86 -34.00 21.06
C GLN A 386 -38.81 -35.10 20.56
N ALA A 387 -38.99 -35.24 19.25
CA ALA A 387 -39.80 -36.29 18.64
C ALA A 387 -39.29 -37.70 18.98
N SER A 388 -37.97 -37.91 19.02
CA SER A 388 -37.37 -39.18 19.44
C SER A 388 -37.54 -39.46 20.94
N LYS A 389 -37.50 -38.45 21.81
CA LYS A 389 -37.87 -38.60 23.23
C LYS A 389 -39.34 -38.96 23.41
N VAL A 390 -40.23 -38.28 22.68
CA VAL A 390 -41.67 -38.56 22.68
C VAL A 390 -41.95 -39.97 22.17
N ASN A 391 -41.32 -40.40 21.06
CA ASN A 391 -41.42 -41.78 20.56
C ASN A 391 -40.88 -42.83 21.53
N LYS A 392 -39.89 -42.51 22.36
CA LYS A 392 -39.38 -43.43 23.37
C LYS A 392 -40.33 -43.58 24.56
N VAL A 393 -41.05 -42.52 24.92
CA VAL A 393 -42.10 -42.54 25.95
C VAL A 393 -43.34 -43.25 25.42
N ILE A 394 -43.80 -42.89 24.23
CA ILE A 394 -44.94 -43.49 23.55
C ILE A 394 -44.66 -44.96 23.20
N GLY A 395 -43.47 -45.30 22.70
CA GLY A 395 -43.07 -46.69 22.43
C GLY A 395 -42.96 -47.56 23.68
N GLY A 396 -42.73 -46.96 24.86
CA GLY A 396 -42.82 -47.64 26.14
C GLY A 396 -44.25 -47.92 26.60
N GLU A 397 -45.22 -47.09 26.20
CA GLU A 397 -46.65 -47.28 26.54
C GLU A 397 -47.43 -48.07 25.48
N ILE A 398 -47.07 -47.97 24.20
CA ILE A 398 -47.74 -48.66 23.06
C ILE A 398 -47.52 -50.17 23.08
N ILE A 399 -46.48 -50.68 23.75
CA ILE A 399 -46.34 -52.14 23.97
C ILE A 399 -47.56 -52.72 24.73
N LYS A 400 -48.41 -51.88 25.35
CA LYS A 400 -49.67 -52.29 25.98
C LYS A 400 -50.94 -52.13 25.13
N ILE A 401 -50.91 -51.49 23.96
CA ILE A 401 -52.13 -51.23 23.16
C ILE A 401 -51.92 -51.69 21.72
N GLY A 402 -52.79 -52.61 21.27
CA GLY A 402 -52.63 -53.44 20.07
C GLY A 402 -52.44 -52.72 18.74
N THR A 403 -51.99 -53.50 17.75
CA THR A 403 -51.43 -53.10 16.44
C THR A 403 -52.28 -52.17 15.56
N SER A 404 -53.59 -52.00 15.82
CA SER A 404 -54.44 -51.10 15.00
C SER A 404 -54.29 -49.62 15.34
N THR A 405 -53.89 -49.27 16.58
CA THR A 405 -53.70 -47.86 17.00
C THR A 405 -52.37 -47.28 16.52
N VAL A 406 -51.36 -48.15 16.33
CA VAL A 406 -50.03 -47.77 15.82
C VAL A 406 -50.11 -47.23 14.39
N GLY A 407 -50.97 -47.80 13.54
CA GLY A 407 -51.17 -47.34 12.16
C GLY A 407 -51.77 -45.93 12.08
N LEU A 408 -52.71 -45.61 12.98
CA LEU A 408 -53.36 -44.30 13.07
C LEU A 408 -52.41 -43.19 13.56
N ILE A 409 -51.60 -43.47 14.59
CA ILE A 409 -50.64 -42.50 15.12
C ILE A 409 -49.54 -42.19 14.09
N THR A 410 -49.07 -43.22 13.36
CA THR A 410 -48.04 -43.04 12.32
C THR A 410 -48.56 -42.21 11.14
N ALA A 411 -49.82 -42.39 10.75
CA ALA A 411 -50.46 -41.58 9.70
C ALA A 411 -50.65 -40.11 10.12
N ILE A 412 -51.04 -39.86 11.38
CA ILE A 412 -51.22 -38.50 11.91
C ILE A 412 -49.86 -37.77 12.01
N LEU A 413 -48.80 -38.45 12.44
CA LEU A 413 -47.45 -37.86 12.48
C LEU A 413 -46.90 -37.57 11.08
N GLY A 414 -47.18 -38.43 10.10
CA GLY A 414 -46.83 -38.18 8.70
C GLY A 414 -47.55 -36.97 8.10
N LEU A 415 -48.84 -36.80 8.42
CA LEU A 415 -49.62 -35.63 8.01
C LEU A 415 -49.15 -34.34 8.69
N ALA A 416 -48.77 -34.39 9.96
CA ALA A 416 -48.23 -33.23 10.69
C ALA A 416 -46.87 -32.78 10.14
N ALA A 417 -45.99 -33.73 9.78
CA ALA A 417 -44.70 -33.43 9.15
C ALA A 417 -44.87 -32.85 7.73
N SER A 418 -45.87 -33.32 6.97
CA SER A 418 -46.23 -32.76 5.67
C SER A 418 -46.82 -31.35 5.78
N ALA A 419 -47.66 -31.09 6.79
CA ALA A 419 -48.25 -29.77 7.02
C ALA A 419 -47.21 -28.73 7.47
N ALA A 420 -46.26 -29.14 8.32
CA ALA A 420 -45.13 -28.28 8.71
C ALA A 420 -44.22 -27.93 7.51
N SER A 421 -44.04 -28.86 6.57
CA SER A 421 -43.29 -28.60 5.33
C SER A 421 -44.04 -27.67 4.36
N CYS A 422 -45.37 -27.65 4.40
CA CYS A 422 -46.21 -26.79 3.56
C CYS A 422 -46.37 -25.34 4.08
N GLN A 423 -46.08 -25.06 5.35
CA GLN A 423 -46.05 -23.70 5.90
C GLN A 423 -44.70 -22.98 5.72
N ILE A 424 -43.70 -23.66 5.13
CA ILE A 424 -42.31 -23.19 4.99
C ILE A 424 -41.92 -22.87 3.53
N MET A 425 -42.84 -23.06 2.56
CA MET A 425 -42.79 -22.40 1.24
C MET A 425 -43.63 -21.13 1.27
#